data_AF-A0A940XHX8-F1
#
_entry.id   AF-A0A940XHX8-F1
#
_cell.length_a   1.000
_cell.length_b   1.000
_cell.length_c   1.000
_cell.angle_alpha   90.00
_cell.angle_beta   90.00
_cell.angle_gamma   90.00
#
_symmetry.space_group_name_H-M   'P 1'
#
loop_
_entity.id
_entity.type
_entity.pdbx_description
1 polymer ?
#
loop_
_entity_poly.entity_id
_entity_poly.type
_entity_poly.pdbx_seq_one_letter_code
_entity_poly.pdbx_strand_id
1 'polypeptide(L)'
;MNQKSAELMSHVRHFSVQLSPTPRGARLARLLATEQFRSWGLPLDPARLLVAELANNAAAHGRVPGRDFRLVLYVVGDTLRIEVTDTRGEELPEPRIPAPDAESGRGLLLVEALADRWGVTEDRFPRKTVWAELCVAPPGPTF
;
A
#
# COMPACT_ATOMS: atom_id res chain seq x y z
N MET A 1 23.98 9.83 -31.58
CA MET A 1 22.52 9.83 -31.33
C MET A 1 22.22 8.69 -30.39
N ASN A 2 22.07 8.96 -29.08
CA ASN A 2 21.48 8.06 -28.07
C ASN A 2 21.21 8.81 -26.75
N GLN A 3 20.88 10.11 -26.85
CA GLN A 3 20.63 11.00 -25.72
C GLN A 3 19.12 11.12 -25.41
N LYS A 4 18.31 10.09 -25.69
CA LYS A 4 16.83 10.19 -25.58
C LYS A 4 16.15 9.14 -24.69
N SER A 5 16.87 8.17 -24.16
CA SER A 5 16.29 7.14 -23.26
C SER A 5 16.46 7.46 -21.77
N ALA A 6 17.37 8.38 -21.41
CA ALA A 6 17.60 8.79 -20.03
C ALA A 6 16.69 9.95 -19.55
N GLU A 7 15.99 10.64 -20.46
CA GLU A 7 15.16 11.82 -20.16
C GLU A 7 13.72 11.49 -19.70
N LEU A 8 13.31 10.21 -19.71
CA LEU A 8 12.00 9.77 -19.18
C LEU A 8 12.06 9.26 -17.74
N MET A 9 13.22 9.33 -17.07
CA MET A 9 13.33 9.06 -15.63
C MET A 9 12.91 10.29 -14.82
N SER A 10 11.66 10.75 -15.02
CA SER A 10 11.05 11.77 -14.18
C SER A 10 11.00 11.24 -12.74
N HIS A 11 11.95 11.67 -11.90
CA HIS A 11 12.06 11.45 -10.45
C HIS A 11 11.07 10.42 -9.87
N VAL A 12 11.35 9.13 -10.08
CA VAL A 12 10.56 8.08 -9.45
C VAL A 12 10.84 8.15 -7.96
N ARG A 13 9.90 8.77 -7.23
CA ARG A 13 9.88 8.75 -5.77
C ARG A 13 9.63 7.31 -5.37
N HIS A 14 10.53 6.71 -4.61
CA HIS A 14 10.44 5.30 -4.22
C HIS A 14 10.92 5.11 -2.78
N PHE A 15 10.19 4.33 -2.01
CA PHE A 15 10.51 3.96 -0.64
C PHE A 15 10.16 2.49 -0.42
N SER A 16 11.00 1.75 0.30
CA SER A 16 10.78 0.34 0.63
C SER A 16 11.30 0.02 2.02
N VAL A 17 10.52 -0.74 2.79
CA VAL A 17 10.91 -1.19 4.14
C VAL A 17 10.35 -2.59 4.43
N GLN A 18 11.12 -3.39 5.17
CA GLN A 18 10.65 -4.67 5.72
C GLN A 18 10.28 -4.50 7.19
N LEU A 19 9.15 -5.10 7.58
CA LEU A 19 8.53 -4.91 8.87
C LEU A 19 7.99 -6.24 9.39
N SER A 20 8.12 -6.46 10.70
CA SER A 20 7.61 -7.67 11.33
C SER A 20 6.07 -7.73 11.25
N PRO A 21 5.47 -8.92 11.06
CA PRO A 21 4.03 -9.11 10.83
C PRO A 21 3.25 -9.05 12.15
N THR A 22 3.36 -7.91 12.83
CA THR A 22 2.78 -7.66 14.15
C THR A 22 2.01 -6.34 14.13
N PRO A 23 1.07 -6.12 15.07
CA PRO A 23 0.40 -4.83 15.20
C PRO A 23 1.38 -3.65 15.36
N ARG A 24 2.53 -3.87 16.02
CA ARG A 24 3.59 -2.85 16.14
C ARG A 24 4.25 -2.55 14.79
N GLY A 25 4.51 -3.58 13.98
CA GLY A 25 5.03 -3.42 12.62
C GLY A 25 4.06 -2.68 11.70
N ALA A 26 2.76 -2.98 11.78
CA ALA A 26 1.73 -2.27 11.01
C ALA A 26 1.65 -0.79 11.41
N ARG A 27 1.71 -0.48 12.71
CA ARG A 27 1.79 0.90 13.21
C ARG A 27 3.04 1.62 12.69
N LEU A 28 4.19 0.95 12.70
CA LEU A 28 5.44 1.51 12.18
C LEU A 28 5.37 1.76 10.66
N ALA A 29 4.74 0.86 9.90
CA ALA A 29 4.49 1.04 8.47
C ALA A 29 3.79 2.37 8.18
N ARG A 30 2.68 2.63 8.89
CA ARG A 30 1.92 3.87 8.74
C ARG A 30 2.73 5.11 9.12
N LEU A 31 3.51 5.04 10.20
CA LEU A 31 4.36 6.16 10.64
C LEU A 31 5.42 6.51 9.59
N LEU A 32 6.15 5.50 9.10
CA LEU A 32 7.18 5.69 8.08
C LEU A 32 6.59 6.19 6.76
N ALA A 33 5.46 5.63 6.33
CA ALA A 33 4.77 6.11 5.13
C ALA A 33 4.27 7.54 5.26
N THR A 34 3.73 7.93 6.42
CA THR A 34 3.29 9.30 6.68
C THR A 34 4.44 10.29 6.53
N GLU A 35 5.61 9.94 7.09
CA GLU A 35 6.80 10.79 6.97
C GLU A 35 7.31 10.81 5.53
N GLN A 36 7.21 9.69 4.82
CA GLN A 36 7.58 9.62 3.41
C GLN A 36 6.67 10.49 2.54
N PHE A 37 5.35 10.48 2.78
CA PHE A 37 4.41 11.35 2.07
C PHE A 37 4.68 12.83 2.32
N ARG A 38 5.03 13.21 3.57
CA ARG A 38 5.44 14.59 3.90
C ARG A 38 6.68 15.03 3.12
N SER A 39 7.73 14.22 3.15
CA SER A 39 8.97 14.54 2.44
C SER A 39 8.79 14.56 0.91
N TRP A 40 7.77 13.87 0.38
CA TRP A 40 7.38 13.92 -1.02
C TRP A 40 6.39 15.04 -1.38
N GLY A 41 5.89 15.78 -0.38
CA GLY A 41 4.90 16.84 -0.58
C GLY A 41 3.52 16.32 -1.00
N LEU A 42 3.18 15.07 -0.69
CA LEU A 42 1.90 14.44 -1.04
C LEU A 42 0.84 14.68 0.03
N PRO A 43 -0.46 14.71 -0.35
CA PRO A 43 -1.55 14.70 0.61
C PRO A 43 -1.50 13.43 1.47
N LEU A 44 -1.74 13.58 2.77
CA LEU A 44 -1.69 12.46 3.71
C LEU A 44 -2.92 11.57 3.62
N ASP A 45 -4.10 12.16 3.45
CA ASP A 45 -5.36 11.44 3.34
C ASP A 45 -5.84 11.45 1.88
N PRO A 46 -6.34 10.32 1.35
CA PRO A 46 -6.56 9.03 2.02
C PRO A 46 -5.32 8.09 2.07
N ALA A 47 -4.17 8.48 1.54
CA ALA A 47 -3.01 7.60 1.37
C ALA A 47 -2.53 6.88 2.65
N ARG A 48 -2.48 7.57 3.80
CA ARG A 48 -2.07 6.99 5.09
C ARG A 48 -3.06 5.94 5.61
N LEU A 49 -4.35 6.06 5.24
CA LEU A 49 -5.37 5.10 5.62
C LEU A 49 -5.21 3.82 4.81
N LEU A 50 -4.98 3.94 3.50
CA LEU A 50 -4.66 2.80 2.64
C LEU A 50 -3.45 2.01 3.16
N VAL A 51 -2.36 2.69 3.54
CA VAL A 51 -1.20 2.02 4.15
C VAL A 51 -1.57 1.30 5.45
N ALA A 52 -2.39 1.93 6.29
CA ALA A 52 -2.81 1.35 7.56
C ALA A 52 -3.58 0.05 7.36
N GLU A 53 -4.56 0.05 6.47
CA GLU A 53 -5.40 -1.12 6.21
C GLU A 53 -4.62 -2.25 5.55
N LEU A 54 -3.77 -1.95 4.55
CA LEU A 54 -2.94 -2.96 3.90
C LEU A 54 -1.92 -3.57 4.87
N ALA A 55 -1.27 -2.76 5.70
CA ALA A 55 -0.31 -3.26 6.69
C ALA A 55 -0.98 -4.05 7.82
N ASN A 56 -2.18 -3.65 8.26
CA ASN A 56 -2.97 -4.40 9.23
C ASN A 56 -3.38 -5.76 8.66
N ASN A 57 -3.82 -5.82 7.40
CA ASN A 57 -4.14 -7.07 6.73
C ASN A 57 -2.93 -8.01 6.67
N ALA A 58 -1.75 -7.49 6.30
CA ALA A 58 -0.52 -8.29 6.29
C ALA A 58 -0.13 -8.78 7.70
N ALA A 59 -0.27 -7.95 8.74
CA ALA A 59 0.02 -8.33 10.12
C ALA A 59 -1.00 -9.32 10.73
N ALA A 60 -2.24 -9.32 10.24
CA ALA A 60 -3.30 -10.22 10.70
C ALA A 60 -3.27 -11.56 9.97
N HIS A 61 -3.10 -11.55 8.65
CA HIS A 61 -3.29 -12.72 7.77
C HIS A 61 -1.99 -13.28 7.18
N GLY A 62 -0.90 -12.52 7.17
CA GLY A 62 0.42 -12.96 6.66
C GLY A 62 1.29 -13.67 7.70
N ARG A 63 0.69 -14.17 8.79
CA ARG A 63 1.42 -14.72 9.95
C ARG A 63 1.99 -16.09 9.67
N VAL A 64 3.13 -16.11 8.99
CA VAL A 64 4.08 -17.23 9.06
C VAL A 64 5.17 -16.84 10.07
N PRO A 65 5.37 -17.60 11.17
CA PRO A 65 6.40 -17.28 12.15
C PRO A 65 7.77 -17.04 11.50
N GLY A 66 8.44 -15.94 11.89
CA GLY A 66 9.77 -15.58 11.38
C GLY A 66 9.82 -14.95 9.98
N ARG A 67 8.69 -14.47 9.43
CA ARG A 67 8.64 -13.81 8.12
C ARG A 67 8.17 -12.36 8.22
N ASP A 68 8.91 -11.43 7.63
CA ASP A 68 8.51 -10.03 7.51
C ASP A 68 7.55 -9.80 6.32
N PHE A 69 6.74 -8.74 6.41
CA PHE A 69 6.09 -8.14 5.24
C PHE A 69 6.92 -6.97 4.73
N ARG A 70 6.75 -6.63 3.45
CA ARG A 70 7.42 -5.50 2.81
C ARG A 70 6.39 -4.45 2.42
N LEU A 71 6.63 -3.21 2.79
CA LEU A 71 5.93 -2.05 2.26
C LEU A 71 6.79 -1.41 1.17
N VAL A 72 6.21 -1.18 0.00
CA VAL A 72 6.79 -0.41 -1.10
C VAL A 72 5.84 0.74 -1.43
N LEU A 73 6.39 1.94 -1.58
CA LEU A 73 5.69 3.14 -2.01
C LEU A 73 6.42 3.69 -3.22
N TYR A 74 5.71 4.05 -4.28
CA TYR A 74 6.32 4.82 -5.35
C TYR A 74 5.32 5.71 -6.08
N VAL A 75 5.83 6.76 -6.73
CA VAL A 75 5.02 7.64 -7.57
C VAL A 75 5.46 7.57 -9.02
N VAL A 76 4.51 7.33 -9.92
CA VAL A 76 4.70 7.43 -11.37
C VAL A 76 3.73 8.48 -11.90
N GLY A 77 4.24 9.58 -12.45
CA GLY A 77 3.42 10.74 -12.80
C GLY A 77 2.69 11.27 -11.57
N ASP A 78 1.36 11.28 -11.63
CA ASP A 78 0.48 11.70 -10.54
C ASP A 78 -0.15 10.52 -9.78
N THR A 79 0.33 9.29 -9.98
CA THR A 79 -0.20 8.10 -9.32
C THR A 79 0.74 7.61 -8.23
N LEU A 80 0.28 7.66 -6.98
CA LEU A 80 0.91 6.98 -5.85
C LEU A 80 0.49 5.51 -5.87
N ARG A 81 1.47 4.62 -5.91
CA ARG A 81 1.31 3.18 -5.69
C ARG A 81 1.76 2.80 -4.29
N ILE A 82 0.92 2.04 -3.60
CA ILE A 82 1.18 1.45 -2.29
C ILE A 82 1.13 -0.07 -2.46
N GLU A 83 2.20 -0.77 -2.12
CA GLU A 83 2.27 -2.23 -2.21
C GLU A 83 2.69 -2.82 -0.87
N VAL A 84 1.96 -3.85 -0.44
CA VAL A 84 2.30 -4.64 0.74
C VAL A 84 2.45 -6.10 0.31
N THR A 85 3.67 -6.60 0.42
CA THR A 85 4.00 -8.00 0.13
C THR A 85 4.20 -8.78 1.42
N ASP A 86 3.38 -9.80 1.66
CA ASP A 86 3.50 -10.72 2.79
C ASP A 86 3.64 -12.18 2.33
N THR A 87 3.91 -13.07 3.28
CA THR A 87 3.90 -14.51 3.00
C THR A 87 2.44 -14.97 3.04
N ARG A 88 1.96 -15.51 1.92
CA ARG A 88 0.61 -16.03 1.74
C ARG A 88 0.32 -17.10 2.79
N GLY A 89 -0.65 -16.83 3.68
CA GLY A 89 -1.45 -17.86 4.35
C GLY A 89 -2.45 -18.50 3.37
N GLU A 90 -3.19 -19.53 3.78
CA GLU A 90 -3.99 -20.36 2.85
C GLU A 90 -5.02 -19.56 2.00
N GLU A 91 -5.55 -18.44 2.51
CA GLU A 91 -6.59 -17.62 1.86
C GLU A 91 -6.11 -16.28 1.27
N LEU A 92 -6.68 -15.92 0.13
CA LEU A 92 -6.54 -14.60 -0.50
C LEU A 92 -7.41 -13.55 0.22
N PRO A 93 -7.01 -12.27 0.20
CA PRO A 93 -7.84 -11.20 0.74
C PRO A 93 -9.09 -11.01 -0.13
N GLU A 94 -10.27 -11.28 0.42
CA GLU A 94 -11.56 -11.00 -0.25
C GLU A 94 -12.28 -9.84 0.45
N PRO A 95 -12.83 -8.85 -0.30
CA PRO A 95 -13.74 -7.88 0.27
C PRO A 95 -14.99 -8.62 0.78
N ARG A 96 -15.15 -8.68 2.10
CA ARG A 96 -16.32 -9.27 2.74
C ARG A 96 -17.11 -8.18 3.41
N ILE A 97 -18.43 -8.19 3.23
CA ILE A 97 -19.34 -7.40 4.09
C ILE A 97 -19.24 -8.04 5.48
N PRO A 98 -18.66 -7.36 6.48
CA PRO A 98 -18.58 -7.90 7.81
C PRO A 98 -20.00 -7.98 8.40
N ALA A 99 -20.24 -8.97 9.25
CA ALA A 99 -21.41 -8.92 10.13
C ALA A 99 -21.38 -7.61 10.95
N PRO A 100 -22.52 -7.07 11.40
CA PRO A 100 -22.58 -5.78 12.09
C PRO A 100 -21.58 -5.65 13.25
N ASP A 101 -21.34 -6.76 13.95
CA ASP A 101 -20.47 -6.83 15.12
C ASP A 101 -19.06 -7.39 14.82
N ALA A 102 -18.75 -7.68 13.55
CA ALA A 102 -17.44 -8.17 13.15
C ALA A 102 -16.43 -7.01 13.05
N GLU A 103 -15.37 -7.09 13.86
CA GLU A 103 -14.27 -6.14 13.86
C GLU A 103 -13.25 -6.42 12.75
N SER A 104 -13.24 -7.65 12.21
CA SER A 104 -12.45 -8.07 11.05
C SER A 104 -13.25 -7.97 9.74
N GLY A 105 -12.56 -7.72 8.61
CA GLY A 105 -13.18 -7.69 7.27
C GLY A 105 -13.53 -6.31 6.71
N ARG A 106 -13.45 -5.23 7.51
CA ARG A 106 -13.68 -3.85 7.04
C ARG A 106 -12.50 -3.25 6.26
N GLY A 107 -11.29 -3.75 6.48
CA GLY A 107 -10.08 -3.11 5.92
C GLY A 107 -10.04 -3.07 4.40
N LEU A 108 -10.48 -4.14 3.73
CA LEU A 108 -10.59 -4.13 2.25
C LEU A 108 -11.76 -3.28 1.74
N LEU A 109 -12.83 -3.12 2.51
CA LEU A 109 -13.91 -2.18 2.15
C LEU A 109 -13.42 -0.73 2.17
N LEU A 110 -12.55 -0.38 3.12
CA LEU A 110 -11.90 0.93 3.13
C LEU A 110 -10.94 1.11 1.95
N VAL A 111 -10.20 0.06 1.59
CA VAL A 111 -9.33 0.10 0.39
C VAL A 111 -10.17 0.28 -0.88
N GLU A 112 -11.25 -0.49 -1.04
CA GLU A 112 -12.20 -0.38 -2.15
C GLU A 112 -12.81 1.01 -2.25
N ALA A 113 -13.16 1.62 -1.11
CA ALA A 113 -13.80 2.94 -1.10
C ALA A 113 -12.84 4.12 -1.34
N LEU A 114 -11.56 3.96 -1.03
CA LEU A 114 -10.58 5.06 -1.01
C LEU A 114 -9.54 5.01 -2.13
N ALA A 115 -9.28 3.84 -2.71
CA ALA A 115 -8.33 3.70 -3.80
C ALA A 115 -9.01 3.91 -5.15
N ASP A 116 -8.30 4.52 -6.11
CA ASP A 116 -8.78 4.60 -7.50
C ASP A 116 -8.76 3.22 -8.16
N ARG A 117 -7.73 2.44 -7.83
CA ARG A 117 -7.57 1.04 -8.23
C ARG A 117 -6.88 0.28 -7.11
N TRP A 118 -7.22 -0.98 -6.93
CA TRP A 118 -6.49 -1.87 -6.05
C TRP A 118 -6.54 -3.31 -6.59
N GLY A 119 -5.72 -4.20 -6.04
CA GLY A 119 -5.73 -5.59 -6.42
C GLY A 119 -4.72 -6.43 -5.68
N VAL A 120 -4.58 -7.68 -6.14
CA VAL A 120 -3.66 -8.67 -5.58
C VAL A 120 -2.86 -9.29 -6.71
N THR A 121 -1.53 -9.38 -6.54
CA THR A 121 -0.62 -10.05 -7.46
C THR A 121 0.13 -11.18 -6.75
N GLU A 122 0.28 -12.33 -7.42
CA GLU A 122 0.90 -13.54 -6.87
C GLU A 122 2.20 -13.94 -7.59
N ASP A 123 3.13 -12.98 -7.77
CA ASP A 123 4.29 -13.16 -8.65
C ASP A 123 5.18 -14.38 -8.31
N ARG A 124 5.26 -14.77 -7.04
CA ARG A 124 6.03 -15.96 -6.59
C ARG A 124 5.42 -16.57 -5.34
N PHE A 125 4.83 -17.76 -5.46
CA PHE A 125 4.40 -18.53 -4.29
C PHE A 125 5.58 -18.78 -3.32
N PRO A 126 5.40 -18.63 -1.98
CA PRO A 126 4.18 -18.30 -1.25
C PRO A 126 4.09 -16.80 -0.90
N ARG A 127 4.31 -15.88 -1.84
CA ARG A 127 4.16 -14.43 -1.62
C ARG A 127 2.93 -13.92 -2.36
N LYS A 128 2.20 -13.02 -1.71
CA LYS A 128 1.18 -12.20 -2.32
C LYS A 128 1.54 -10.73 -2.12
N THR A 129 1.19 -9.91 -3.08
CA THR A 129 1.28 -8.45 -2.99
C THR A 129 -0.11 -7.88 -3.11
N VAL A 130 -0.60 -7.24 -2.05
CA VAL A 130 -1.81 -6.43 -2.11
C VAL A 130 -1.39 -4.99 -2.40
N TRP A 131 -2.02 -4.38 -3.39
CA TRP A 131 -1.64 -3.05 -3.86
C TRP A 131 -2.84 -2.14 -4.01
N ALA A 132 -2.60 -0.84 -3.85
CA ALA A 132 -3.56 0.23 -4.09
C ALA A 132 -2.89 1.38 -4.85
N GLU A 133 -3.67 2.05 -5.69
CA GLU A 133 -3.30 3.23 -6.46
C GLU A 133 -4.19 4.40 -6.08
N LEU A 134 -3.58 5.59 -5.99
CA LEU A 134 -4.26 6.84 -5.67
C LEU A 134 -3.67 7.97 -6.52
N CYS A 135 -4.54 8.76 -7.14
CA CYS A 135 -4.19 10.01 -7.78
C CYS A 135 -3.80 11.05 -6.73
N VAL A 136 -2.59 11.60 -6.85
CA VAL A 136 -2.03 12.60 -5.94
C VAL A 136 -1.79 13.95 -6.63
N ALA A 137 -2.39 14.14 -7.81
CA ALA A 137 -2.41 15.45 -8.47
C ALA A 137 -3.07 16.48 -7.53
N PRO A 138 -2.52 17.70 -7.42
CA PRO A 138 -3.23 18.76 -6.73
C PRO A 138 -4.58 19.01 -7.42
N PRO A 139 -5.66 19.33 -6.69
CA PRO A 139 -6.92 19.70 -7.31
C PRO A 139 -6.65 20.85 -8.27
N GLY A 140 -7.04 20.68 -9.53
CA GLY A 140 -6.90 21.72 -10.55
C GLY A 140 -7.60 23.01 -10.10
N PRO A 141 -7.18 24.18 -10.60
CA PRO A 141 -7.82 25.43 -10.22
C PRO A 141 -9.32 25.36 -10.55
N THR A 142 -10.15 25.54 -9.53
CA THR A 142 -11.58 25.81 -9.70
C THR A 142 -11.68 27.21 -10.30
N PHE A 143 -12.14 27.31 -11.55
CA PHE A 143 -12.47 28.58 -12.20
C PHE A 143 -13.84 29.10 -11.72
#